data_AF-A0A2G9UBC6-F1
#
_entry.id   AF-A0A2G9UBC6-F1
#
_cell.length_a   1.000
_cell.length_b   1.000
_cell.length_c   1.000
_cell.angle_alpha   90.00
_cell.angle_beta   90.00
_cell.angle_gamma   90.00
#
_symmetry.space_group_name_H-M   'P 1'
#
loop_
_entity.id
_entity.type
_entity.pdbx_description
1 polymer ?
#
loop_
_entity_poly.entity_id
_entity_poly.type
_entity_poly.pdbx_seq_one_letter_code
_entity_poly.pdbx_strand_id
1 'polypeptide(L)'
;MVSLYRSDAFQVDARYALPNTVPHTTTTVGSWRIVGVSPNAEGQPRKVKIKEAPPQQEQPMEQDGESQPPPSTEQPAPGAPADPAAPPAKPEGPPKPKTKTIATELVVEERLPVVYDVQKFTDVELAMQAADLQEKHKADAKNAVEEYVYEMRDKLSDTLVEFVTEADAEAFRAHLTNTEDWLYDEGEDAERPVYEQRLGELRKYGDPIVERYREAEARKPAFDAFDTAIIRARKAYEDYVAGGEAHAHIDSADMEKVINAIEEKKRWLDEARHKQERRAKTEPPVVFAHEIAQKQQAFEAVVLPILNKKKPAPPPKKKEQKPAEPPENGNPAGDNPGTVPPQPGEMEVD
;
A
#
# COMPACT_ATOMS: atom_id res chain seq x y z
N MET A 1 -2.45 52.11 0.35
CA MET A 1 -1.75 52.18 -0.97
C MET A 1 -1.19 53.59 -1.15
N VAL A 2 0.11 53.71 -1.40
CA VAL A 2 0.83 54.98 -1.59
C VAL A 2 1.40 55.01 -3.01
N SER A 3 1.36 56.16 -3.68
CA SER A 3 1.98 56.34 -5.01
C SER A 3 3.16 57.31 -4.90
N LEU A 4 4.34 56.90 -5.37
CA LEU A 4 5.57 57.70 -5.38
C LEU A 4 6.07 57.83 -6.82
N TYR A 5 6.62 58.99 -7.18
CA TYR A 5 7.35 59.15 -8.45
C TYR A 5 8.84 58.94 -8.19
N ARG A 6 9.48 57.99 -8.88
CA ARG A 6 10.89 57.61 -8.70
C ARG A 6 11.56 57.36 -10.06
N SER A 7 12.82 57.76 -10.16
CA SER A 7 13.67 57.56 -11.34
C SER A 7 14.75 56.51 -11.15
N ASP A 8 15.01 56.09 -9.89
CA ASP A 8 16.03 55.12 -9.50
C ASP A 8 15.53 54.24 -8.35
N ALA A 9 16.32 53.21 -8.01
CA ALA A 9 16.10 52.36 -6.85
C ALA A 9 15.90 53.17 -5.56
N PHE A 10 15.00 52.75 -4.70
CA PHE A 10 14.66 53.46 -3.46
C PHE A 10 14.31 52.49 -2.34
N GLN A 11 14.38 52.98 -1.10
CA GLN A 11 14.12 52.20 0.12
C GLN A 11 12.83 52.68 0.79
N VAL A 12 12.09 51.74 1.36
CA VAL A 12 10.88 51.97 2.15
C VAL A 12 11.08 51.31 3.50
N ASP A 13 11.03 52.10 4.57
CA ASP A 13 11.20 51.61 5.94
C ASP A 13 9.86 51.69 6.68
N ALA A 14 9.45 50.59 7.31
CA ALA A 14 8.35 50.57 8.27
C ALA A 14 8.91 50.69 9.69
N ARG A 15 8.33 51.60 10.47
CA ARG A 15 8.73 51.89 11.86
C ARG A 15 7.52 52.14 12.72
N TYR A 16 7.64 51.88 14.02
CA TYR A 16 6.59 52.22 14.98
C TYR A 16 6.47 53.74 15.09
N ALA A 17 5.24 54.26 14.94
CA ALA A 17 4.98 55.69 15.03
C ALA A 17 5.27 56.26 16.43
N LEU A 18 5.13 55.43 17.47
CA LEU A 18 5.42 55.74 18.86
C LEU A 18 6.42 54.71 19.42
N PRO A 19 7.73 54.88 19.22
CA PRO A 19 8.73 53.90 19.63
C PRO A 19 8.73 53.58 21.14
N ASN A 20 8.41 54.58 21.96
CA ASN A 20 8.42 54.47 23.42
C ASN A 20 7.21 53.71 24.00
N THR A 21 6.22 53.36 23.17
CA THR A 21 5.04 52.60 23.61
C THR A 21 5.11 51.13 23.25
N VAL A 22 6.20 50.69 22.59
CA VAL A 22 6.40 49.30 22.19
C VAL A 22 7.35 48.63 23.19
N PRO A 23 7.05 47.43 23.71
CA PRO A 23 7.87 46.75 24.73
C PRO A 23 9.15 46.12 24.16
N HIS A 24 9.66 46.60 23.03
CA HIS A 24 10.83 46.06 22.35
C HIS A 24 11.84 47.14 22.04
N THR A 25 13.12 46.76 22.05
CA THR A 25 14.26 47.67 21.81
C THR A 25 14.41 48.08 20.34
N THR A 26 13.71 47.39 19.43
CA THR A 26 13.76 47.65 17.99
C THR A 26 12.60 48.55 17.57
N THR A 27 12.92 49.69 16.95
CA THR A 27 11.94 50.70 16.52
C THR A 27 11.51 50.55 15.06
N THR A 28 12.20 49.68 14.32
CA THR A 28 11.99 49.37 12.90
C THR A 28 11.30 48.02 12.76
N VAL A 29 10.29 47.94 11.91
CA VAL A 29 9.54 46.70 11.62
C VAL A 29 10.20 45.95 10.46
N GLY A 30 10.66 46.68 9.44
CA GLY A 30 11.31 46.12 8.25
C GLY A 30 11.73 47.21 7.28
N SER A 31 12.65 46.88 6.40
CA SER A 31 13.15 47.74 5.33
C SER A 31 13.07 46.98 4.00
N TRP A 32 12.44 47.58 3.00
CA TRP A 32 12.34 47.00 1.66
C TRP A 32 13.04 47.92 0.66
N ARG A 33 13.98 47.37 -0.11
CA ARG A 33 14.69 48.07 -1.18
C ARG A 33 14.10 47.64 -2.52
N ILE A 34 13.51 48.60 -3.22
CA ILE A 34 12.89 48.40 -4.53
C ILE A 34 13.94 48.71 -5.58
N VAL A 35 14.33 47.68 -6.35
CA VAL A 35 15.33 47.78 -7.43
C VAL A 35 14.69 47.58 -8.81
N GLY A 36 15.37 48.02 -9.86
CA GLY A 36 14.86 47.95 -11.25
C GLY A 36 13.96 49.12 -11.68
N VAL A 37 13.84 50.16 -10.85
CA VAL A 37 13.16 51.41 -11.24
C VAL A 37 14.07 52.19 -12.19
N SER A 38 13.58 52.48 -13.38
CA SER A 38 14.25 53.30 -14.40
C SER A 38 13.36 54.46 -14.83
N PRO A 39 13.93 55.58 -15.31
CA PRO A 39 13.14 56.69 -15.83
C PRO A 39 12.32 56.27 -17.07
N ASN A 40 11.35 57.09 -17.45
CA ASN A 40 10.66 56.91 -18.72
C ASN A 40 11.57 57.33 -19.90
N ALA A 41 11.13 57.14 -21.15
CA ALA A 41 11.92 57.45 -22.35
C ALA A 41 12.33 58.94 -22.46
N GLU A 42 11.70 59.83 -21.69
CA GLU A 42 11.97 61.27 -21.63
C GLU A 42 12.81 61.67 -20.40
N GLY A 43 13.33 60.70 -19.64
CA GLY A 43 14.13 60.94 -18.42
C GLY A 43 13.31 61.30 -17.18
N GLN A 44 11.98 61.27 -17.24
CA GLN A 44 11.10 61.64 -16.12
C GLN A 44 10.85 60.44 -15.18
N PRO A 45 10.61 60.69 -13.87
CA PRO A 45 10.35 59.65 -12.90
C PRO A 45 9.04 58.90 -13.18
N ARG A 46 9.04 57.59 -12.97
CA ARG A 46 7.87 56.72 -13.14
C ARG A 46 7.04 56.70 -11.85
N LYS A 47 5.71 56.53 -12.00
CA LYS A 47 4.80 56.34 -10.89
C LYS A 47 4.87 54.91 -10.37
N VAL A 48 5.42 54.72 -9.18
CA VAL A 48 5.46 53.45 -8.44
C VAL A 48 4.31 53.42 -7.43
N LYS A 49 3.48 52.38 -7.47
CA LYS A 49 2.38 52.18 -6.51
C LYS A 49 2.78 51.13 -5.48
N ILE A 50 2.87 51.52 -4.22
CA ILE A 50 3.16 50.64 -3.09
C ILE A 50 1.83 50.26 -2.44
N LYS A 51 1.52 48.96 -2.43
CA LYS A 51 0.35 48.41 -1.75
C LYS A 51 0.83 47.68 -0.51
N GLU A 52 0.68 48.33 0.65
CA GLU A 52 0.76 47.66 1.94
C GLU A 52 -0.46 46.76 2.09
N ALA A 53 -0.24 45.47 2.28
CA ALA A 53 -1.28 44.53 2.69
C ALA A 53 -1.25 44.47 4.22
N PRO A 54 -2.41 44.52 4.91
CA PRO A 54 -2.43 44.22 6.34
C PRO A 54 -1.88 42.80 6.55
N PRO A 55 -1.18 42.53 7.67
CA PRO A 55 -0.84 41.16 8.00
C PRO A 55 -2.12 40.33 7.98
N GLN A 56 -2.16 39.27 7.18
CA GLN A 56 -3.15 38.23 7.40
C GLN A 56 -2.88 37.72 8.81
N GLN A 57 -3.83 37.94 9.72
CA GLN A 57 -3.81 37.24 11.00
C GLN A 57 -3.83 35.75 10.65
N GLU A 58 -2.67 35.10 10.76
CA GLU A 58 -2.62 33.65 10.90
C GLU A 58 -3.40 33.35 12.17
N GLN A 59 -4.59 32.76 12.00
CA GLN A 59 -5.32 32.21 13.13
C GLN A 59 -4.40 31.17 13.78
N PRO A 60 -4.35 31.09 15.12
CA PRO A 60 -3.66 30.00 15.77
C PRO A 60 -4.30 28.70 15.27
N MET A 61 -3.52 27.91 14.53
CA MET A 61 -3.89 26.55 14.20
C MET A 61 -3.75 25.74 15.49
N GLU A 62 -4.79 25.77 16.33
CA GLU A 62 -4.99 24.78 17.38
C GLU A 62 -5.19 23.44 16.67
N GLN A 63 -4.11 22.67 16.59
CA GLN A 63 -4.13 21.30 16.14
C GLN A 63 -4.43 20.42 17.34
N ASP A 64 -5.69 20.41 17.79
CA ASP A 64 -6.21 19.29 18.58
C ASP A 64 -6.79 18.27 17.62
N GLY A 65 -6.13 17.12 17.59
CA GLY A 65 -6.58 15.97 16.84
C GLY A 65 -7.70 15.27 17.59
N GLU A 66 -8.89 15.21 16.98
CA GLU A 66 -9.74 14.04 17.12
C GLU A 66 -10.63 13.89 15.88
N SER A 67 -10.53 12.72 15.28
CA SER A 67 -11.25 12.32 14.08
C SER A 67 -12.61 11.78 14.47
N GLN A 68 -13.71 12.31 13.92
CA GLN A 68 -14.94 11.52 13.65
C GLN A 68 -15.72 12.07 12.43
N PRO A 69 -16.47 11.20 11.72
CA PRO A 69 -16.80 11.36 10.28
C PRO A 69 -18.14 12.10 10.03
N PRO A 70 -18.44 12.48 8.76
CA PRO A 70 -19.55 13.40 8.44
C PRO A 70 -20.88 12.67 8.19
N PRO A 71 -21.99 13.42 8.14
CA PRO A 71 -22.95 13.17 7.08
C PRO A 71 -23.33 14.43 6.29
N SER A 72 -23.13 14.27 4.98
CA SER A 72 -23.90 14.73 3.82
C SER A 72 -25.09 15.68 3.95
N THR A 73 -25.06 16.64 3.01
CA THR A 73 -26.12 17.12 2.11
C THR A 73 -27.37 17.78 2.69
N GLU A 74 -27.52 19.07 2.37
CA GLU A 74 -28.67 19.49 1.54
C GLU A 74 -28.33 20.73 0.72
N GLN A 75 -28.74 20.66 -0.55
CA GLN A 75 -28.53 21.66 -1.59
C GLN A 75 -29.87 22.43 -1.80
N PRO A 76 -29.98 23.34 -2.77
CA PRO A 76 -30.34 24.74 -2.61
C PRO A 76 -31.82 25.00 -2.94
N ALA A 77 -32.23 26.28 -3.05
CA ALA A 77 -32.81 26.90 -4.25
C ALA A 77 -33.64 28.18 -3.88
N PRO A 78 -34.22 28.92 -4.84
CA PRO A 78 -33.74 30.26 -5.21
C PRO A 78 -34.90 31.29 -5.28
N GLY A 79 -34.63 32.55 -5.64
CA GLY A 79 -35.73 33.47 -6.00
C GLY A 79 -35.32 34.92 -6.25
N ALA A 80 -35.02 35.25 -7.51
CA ALA A 80 -35.11 36.60 -8.09
C ALA A 80 -36.61 37.04 -8.23
N PRO A 81 -37.01 38.23 -8.74
CA PRO A 81 -36.26 39.26 -9.49
C PRO A 81 -36.68 40.74 -9.26
N ALA A 82 -36.06 41.65 -10.04
CA ALA A 82 -36.62 42.85 -10.70
C ALA A 82 -36.08 44.26 -10.30
N ASP A 83 -35.41 44.87 -11.30
CA ASP A 83 -35.19 46.30 -11.66
C ASP A 83 -36.43 47.23 -11.44
N PRO A 84 -36.40 48.58 -11.65
CA PRO A 84 -35.34 49.44 -12.23
C PRO A 84 -35.11 50.81 -11.57
N ALA A 85 -33.98 51.48 -11.89
CA ALA A 85 -33.95 52.92 -12.26
C ALA A 85 -32.51 53.48 -12.36
N ALA A 86 -32.05 53.71 -13.58
CA ALA A 86 -31.14 54.81 -13.91
C ALA A 86 -32.00 56.01 -14.36
N PRO A 87 -31.68 57.26 -13.98
CA PRO A 87 -30.94 58.15 -14.90
C PRO A 87 -30.12 59.24 -14.18
N PRO A 88 -29.45 60.20 -14.87
CA PRO A 88 -28.82 60.17 -16.18
C PRO A 88 -27.32 60.57 -16.12
N ALA A 89 -26.62 60.31 -17.21
CA ALA A 89 -25.27 60.79 -17.50
C ALA A 89 -25.18 62.33 -17.48
N LYS A 90 -24.07 62.84 -16.90
CA LYS A 90 -23.56 64.20 -17.10
C LYS A 90 -22.19 64.12 -17.81
N PRO A 91 -21.86 65.14 -18.62
CA PRO A 91 -21.20 64.98 -19.90
C PRO A 91 -19.70 64.69 -19.80
N GLU A 92 -19.23 63.84 -20.71
CA GLU A 92 -17.82 63.58 -21.00
C GLU A 92 -17.10 64.89 -21.35
N GLY A 93 -16.11 65.27 -20.54
CA GLY A 93 -15.02 66.13 -20.97
C GLY A 93 -14.07 65.38 -21.91
N PRO A 94 -13.28 66.07 -22.74
CA PRO A 94 -12.51 65.47 -23.84
C PRO A 94 -11.55 64.38 -23.34
N PRO A 95 -11.29 63.33 -24.14
CA PRO A 95 -10.56 62.15 -23.69
C PRO A 95 -9.12 62.53 -23.35
N LYS A 96 -8.74 62.39 -22.08
CA LYS A 96 -7.34 62.46 -21.68
C LYS A 96 -6.57 61.33 -22.40
N PRO A 97 -5.36 61.60 -22.93
CA PRO A 97 -4.59 60.60 -23.65
C PRO A 97 -4.42 59.35 -22.79
N LYS A 98 -4.79 58.19 -23.32
CA LYS A 98 -4.65 56.90 -22.64
C LYS A 98 -3.17 56.58 -22.49
N THR A 99 -2.58 56.96 -21.37
CA THR A 99 -1.23 56.54 -20.97
C THR A 99 -1.22 55.01 -20.92
N LYS A 100 -0.54 54.36 -21.87
CA LYS A 100 -0.27 52.91 -21.82
C LYS A 100 0.55 52.63 -20.55
N THR A 101 -0.11 52.12 -19.53
CA THR A 101 0.53 51.73 -18.28
C THR A 101 1.17 50.37 -18.50
N ILE A 102 2.49 50.34 -18.69
CA ILE A 102 3.26 49.09 -18.71
C ILE A 102 3.48 48.69 -17.26
N ALA A 103 2.86 47.59 -16.82
CA ALA A 103 3.16 47.00 -15.53
C ALA A 103 4.56 46.37 -15.60
N THR A 104 5.51 46.94 -14.87
CA THR A 104 6.86 46.38 -14.71
C THR A 104 6.93 45.77 -13.33
N GLU A 105 7.27 44.49 -13.26
CA GLU A 105 7.55 43.82 -11.99
C GLU A 105 8.88 44.33 -11.46
N LEU A 106 8.86 44.90 -10.26
CA LEU A 106 10.04 45.44 -9.59
C LEU A 106 10.51 44.41 -8.57
N VAL A 107 11.82 44.22 -8.47
CA VAL A 107 12.40 43.33 -7.46
C VAL A 107 12.42 44.07 -6.13
N VAL A 108 11.96 43.39 -5.07
CA VAL A 108 11.91 43.93 -3.72
C VAL A 108 12.86 43.09 -2.86
N GLU A 109 13.95 43.70 -2.39
CA GLU A 109 14.86 43.10 -1.43
C GLU A 109 14.39 43.44 -0.02
N GLU A 110 14.04 42.42 0.77
CA GLU A 110 13.58 42.58 2.15
C GLU A 110 14.72 42.50 3.16
N ARG A 111 14.68 43.38 4.16
CA ARG A 111 15.59 43.41 5.31
C ARG A 111 14.78 43.57 6.57
N LEU A 112 14.54 42.44 7.25
CA LEU A 112 13.90 42.43 8.56
C LEU A 112 14.95 42.62 9.67
N PRO A 113 14.58 43.23 10.82
CA PRO A 113 15.48 43.42 11.95
C PRO A 113 15.94 42.10 12.58
N VAL A 114 15.15 41.03 12.40
CA VAL A 114 15.46 39.68 12.85
C VAL A 114 15.48 38.78 11.64
N VAL A 115 16.59 38.09 11.46
CA VAL A 115 16.74 37.00 10.47
C VAL A 115 17.05 35.75 11.27
N TYR A 116 16.16 34.77 11.21
CA TYR A 116 16.43 33.45 11.78
C TYR A 116 17.27 32.65 10.80
N ASP A 117 18.26 31.95 11.32
CA ASP A 117 18.99 30.95 10.55
C ASP A 117 18.14 29.67 10.49
N VAL A 118 17.12 29.71 9.62
CA VAL A 118 16.15 28.62 9.45
C VAL A 118 16.88 27.32 9.14
N GLN A 119 17.92 27.38 8.29
CA GLN A 119 18.71 26.20 7.94
C GLN A 119 19.38 25.58 9.17
N LYS A 120 20.05 26.39 10.00
CA LYS A 120 20.65 25.91 11.24
C LYS A 120 19.63 25.24 12.16
N PHE A 121 18.44 25.83 12.33
CA PHE A 121 17.41 25.22 13.18
C PHE A 121 16.83 23.94 12.57
N THR A 122 16.67 23.88 11.26
CA THR A 122 16.31 22.65 10.55
C THR A 122 17.37 21.56 10.76
N ASP A 123 18.66 21.89 10.66
CA ASP A 123 19.74 20.91 10.85
C ASP A 123 19.79 20.39 12.29
N VAL A 124 19.53 21.26 13.28
CA VAL A 124 19.42 20.86 14.70
C VAL A 124 18.24 19.92 14.91
N GLU A 125 17.07 20.23 14.34
CA GLU A 125 15.88 19.38 14.41
C GLU A 125 16.15 18.00 13.79
N LEU A 126 16.77 17.94 12.61
CA LEU A 126 17.12 16.68 11.97
C LEU A 126 18.12 15.86 12.79
N ALA A 127 19.06 16.52 13.47
CA ALA A 127 19.99 15.84 14.37
C ALA A 127 19.28 15.26 15.61
N MET A 128 18.30 15.98 16.18
CA MET A 128 17.48 15.47 17.29
C MET A 128 16.63 14.28 16.85
N GLN A 129 15.95 14.37 15.70
CA GLN A 129 15.18 13.25 15.14
C GLN A 129 16.04 12.01 14.88
N ALA A 130 17.26 12.18 14.39
CA ALA A 130 18.19 11.08 14.17
C ALA A 130 18.62 10.41 15.48
N ALA A 131 18.89 11.21 16.52
CA ALA A 131 19.23 10.69 17.85
C ALA A 131 18.05 9.93 18.49
N ASP A 132 16.84 10.50 18.43
CA ASP A 132 15.62 9.85 18.94
C ASP A 132 15.35 8.53 18.22
N LEU A 133 15.57 8.49 16.90
CA LEU A 133 15.42 7.27 16.11
C LEU A 133 16.46 6.21 16.48
N GLN A 134 17.70 6.59 16.75
CA GLN A 134 18.74 5.68 17.21
C GLN A 134 18.40 5.06 18.56
N GLU A 135 17.95 5.88 19.50
CA GLU A 135 17.54 5.41 20.83
C GLU A 135 16.31 4.50 20.74
N LYS A 136 15.32 4.87 19.92
CA LYS A 136 14.17 4.00 19.64
C LYS A 136 14.61 2.63 19.10
N HIS A 137 15.49 2.60 18.09
CA HIS A 137 15.95 1.33 17.55
C HIS A 137 16.75 0.49 18.55
N LYS A 138 17.49 1.12 19.46
CA LYS A 138 18.19 0.45 20.56
C LYS A 138 17.18 -0.18 21.53
N ALA A 139 16.17 0.58 21.95
CA ALA A 139 15.10 0.10 22.81
C ALA A 139 14.29 -1.06 22.16
N ASP A 140 13.93 -0.92 20.87
CA ASP A 140 13.25 -1.97 20.12
C ASP A 140 14.08 -3.26 20.04
N ALA A 141 15.40 -3.14 19.85
CA ALA A 141 16.31 -4.29 19.82
C ALA A 141 16.43 -4.98 21.18
N LYS A 142 16.49 -4.23 22.28
CA LYS A 142 16.46 -4.77 23.65
C LYS A 142 15.15 -5.53 23.91
N ASN A 143 14.02 -4.89 23.62
CA ASN A 143 12.69 -5.49 23.77
C ASN A 143 12.54 -6.77 22.94
N ALA A 144 13.09 -6.83 21.73
CA ALA A 144 13.05 -8.02 20.89
C ALA A 144 13.82 -9.22 21.50
N VAL A 145 14.93 -8.96 22.22
CA VAL A 145 15.64 -10.02 22.96
C VAL A 145 14.80 -10.48 24.14
N GLU A 146 14.25 -9.55 24.92
CA GLU A 146 13.42 -9.84 26.10
C GLU A 146 12.18 -10.66 25.73
N GLU A 147 11.43 -10.22 24.71
CA GLU A 147 10.26 -10.94 24.20
C GLU A 147 10.63 -12.35 23.75
N TYR A 148 11.72 -12.50 22.97
CA TYR A 148 12.16 -13.81 22.50
C TYR A 148 12.53 -14.74 23.66
N VAL A 149 13.19 -14.23 24.70
CA VAL A 149 13.55 -15.01 25.89
C VAL A 149 12.31 -15.54 26.60
N TYR A 150 11.31 -14.68 26.83
CA TYR A 150 10.06 -15.09 27.48
C TYR A 150 9.24 -16.05 26.63
N GLU A 151 9.04 -15.73 25.35
CA GLU A 151 8.29 -16.55 24.41
C GLU A 151 8.91 -17.95 24.26
N MET A 152 10.24 -18.02 24.08
CA MET A 152 10.89 -19.31 23.88
C MET A 152 10.91 -20.17 25.15
N ARG A 153 11.02 -19.56 26.34
CA ARG A 153 10.95 -20.30 27.61
C ARG A 153 9.57 -20.97 27.80
N ASP A 154 8.51 -20.24 27.49
CA ASP A 154 7.14 -20.76 27.52
C ASP A 154 6.96 -21.89 26.50
N LYS A 155 7.34 -21.63 25.24
CA LYS A 155 7.25 -22.61 24.15
C LYS A 155 8.05 -23.90 24.43
N LEU A 156 9.24 -23.82 25.00
CA LEU A 156 10.05 -25.00 25.38
C LEU A 156 9.44 -25.82 26.52
N SER A 157 8.47 -25.26 27.24
CA SER A 157 7.78 -25.92 28.35
C SER A 157 6.43 -26.50 27.93
N ASP A 158 5.91 -26.09 26.77
CA ASP A 158 4.62 -26.51 26.24
C ASP A 158 4.75 -26.99 24.78
N THR A 159 4.52 -26.11 23.82
CA THR A 159 4.36 -26.47 22.39
C THR A 159 5.56 -27.15 21.73
N LEU A 160 6.79 -26.82 22.14
CA LEU A 160 8.02 -27.32 21.51
C LEU A 160 8.62 -28.54 22.22
N VAL A 161 8.04 -28.99 23.33
CA VAL A 161 8.63 -30.03 24.20
C VAL A 161 8.95 -31.33 23.45
N GLU A 162 8.15 -31.70 22.46
CA GLU A 162 8.35 -32.93 21.68
C GLU A 162 9.38 -32.79 20.55
N PHE A 163 9.83 -31.57 20.24
CA PHE A 163 10.66 -31.25 19.06
C PHE A 163 12.12 -30.94 19.41
N VAL A 164 12.47 -31.08 20.68
CA VAL A 164 13.80 -30.89 21.24
C VAL A 164 14.12 -32.03 22.19
N THR A 165 15.39 -32.41 22.29
CA THR A 165 15.80 -33.39 23.31
C THR A 165 15.85 -32.71 24.68
N GLU A 166 15.64 -33.42 25.79
CA GLU A 166 15.70 -32.78 27.11
C GLU A 166 17.06 -32.13 27.37
N ALA A 167 18.15 -32.75 26.93
CA ALA A 167 19.50 -32.19 27.06
C ALA A 167 19.68 -30.89 26.28
N ASP A 168 19.19 -30.82 25.04
CA ASP A 168 19.24 -29.59 24.23
C ASP A 168 18.30 -28.52 24.78
N ALA A 169 17.15 -28.92 25.33
CA ALA A 169 16.18 -28.02 25.95
C ALA A 169 16.74 -27.39 27.23
N GLU A 170 17.37 -28.19 28.10
CA GLU A 170 18.03 -27.71 29.31
C GLU A 170 19.19 -26.76 28.96
N ALA A 171 20.03 -27.11 27.99
CA ALA A 171 21.11 -26.24 27.52
C ALA A 171 20.57 -24.91 26.96
N PHE A 172 19.47 -24.96 26.20
CA PHE A 172 18.89 -23.75 25.64
C PHE A 172 18.18 -22.90 26.71
N ARG A 173 17.45 -23.50 27.66
CA ARG A 173 16.88 -22.81 28.81
C ARG A 173 17.96 -22.09 29.62
N ALA A 174 19.10 -22.73 29.87
CA ALA A 174 20.24 -22.09 30.53
C ALA A 174 20.77 -20.89 29.74
N HIS A 175 20.85 -20.99 28.41
CA HIS A 175 21.24 -19.85 27.56
C HIS A 175 20.23 -18.70 27.64
N LEU A 176 18.94 -19.00 27.62
CA LEU A 176 17.87 -18.01 27.76
C LEU A 176 17.97 -17.28 29.11
N THR A 177 18.15 -18.02 30.22
CA THR A 177 18.37 -17.43 31.55
C THR A 177 19.63 -16.58 31.61
N ASN A 178 20.75 -17.04 31.08
CA ASN A 178 21.98 -16.23 31.03
C ASN A 178 21.80 -14.94 30.22
N THR A 179 20.93 -14.95 29.21
CA THR A 179 20.63 -13.77 28.40
C THR A 179 19.69 -12.81 29.14
N GLU A 180 18.70 -13.34 29.87
CA GLU A 180 17.84 -12.57 30.78
C GLU A 180 18.68 -11.87 31.86
N ASP A 181 19.55 -12.62 32.54
CA ASP A 181 20.44 -12.08 33.59
C ASP A 181 21.37 -10.99 33.02
N TRP A 182 21.91 -11.21 31.81
CA TRP A 182 22.73 -10.21 31.14
C TRP A 182 21.94 -8.95 30.78
N LEU A 183 20.69 -9.07 30.32
CA LEU A 183 19.85 -7.92 29.96
C LEU A 183 19.65 -6.94 31.12
N TYR A 184 19.59 -7.45 32.35
CA TYR A 184 19.39 -6.66 33.58
C TYR A 184 20.68 -6.24 34.30
N ASP A 185 21.86 -6.61 33.77
CA ASP A 185 23.16 -6.24 34.33
C ASP A 185 24.02 -5.54 33.27
N GLU A 186 25.05 -6.20 32.73
CA GLU A 186 25.97 -5.63 31.74
C GLU A 186 25.28 -5.18 30.43
N GLY A 187 24.11 -5.75 30.13
CA GLY A 187 23.33 -5.50 28.94
C GLY A 187 22.36 -4.34 29.03
N GLU A 188 22.22 -3.67 30.17
CA GLU A 188 21.21 -2.61 30.36
C GLU A 188 21.37 -1.46 29.35
N ASP A 189 22.61 -1.05 29.12
CA ASP A 189 23.01 0.09 28.26
C ASP A 189 23.74 -0.33 26.97
N ALA A 190 23.69 -1.60 26.58
CA ALA A 190 24.43 -2.12 25.43
C ALA A 190 24.02 -1.46 24.09
N GLU A 191 24.94 -1.43 23.12
CA GLU A 191 24.66 -0.90 21.79
C GLU A 191 23.72 -1.82 21.01
N ARG A 192 22.87 -1.24 20.15
CA ARG A 192 21.95 -1.99 19.26
C ARG A 192 22.55 -3.28 18.63
N PRO A 193 23.71 -3.25 17.96
CA PRO A 193 24.27 -4.45 17.33
C PRO A 193 24.57 -5.59 18.33
N VAL A 194 24.79 -5.29 19.61
CA VAL A 194 25.02 -6.30 20.66
C VAL A 194 23.72 -7.05 20.97
N TYR A 195 22.59 -6.34 21.07
CA TYR A 195 21.28 -6.98 21.23
C TYR A 195 20.93 -7.86 20.00
N GLU A 196 21.14 -7.33 18.79
CA GLU A 196 20.89 -8.07 17.55
C GLU A 196 21.76 -9.33 17.45
N GLN A 197 23.03 -9.24 17.83
CA GLN A 197 23.93 -10.39 17.86
C GLN A 197 23.43 -11.46 18.84
N ARG A 198 23.08 -11.08 20.07
CA ARG A 198 22.57 -12.03 21.08
C ARG A 198 21.27 -12.68 20.65
N LEU A 199 20.33 -11.92 20.08
CA LEU A 199 19.11 -12.48 19.50
C LEU A 199 19.45 -13.49 18.40
N GLY A 200 20.41 -13.16 17.52
CA GLY A 200 20.89 -14.06 16.48
C GLY A 200 21.54 -15.33 17.03
N GLU A 201 22.24 -15.26 18.16
CA GLU A 201 22.81 -16.41 18.85
C GLU A 201 21.72 -17.33 19.43
N LEU A 202 20.70 -16.75 20.08
CA LEU A 202 19.56 -17.52 20.57
C LEU A 202 18.77 -18.21 19.43
N ARG A 203 18.56 -17.49 18.32
CA ARG A 203 17.85 -18.03 17.14
C ARG A 203 18.54 -19.23 16.50
N LYS A 204 19.88 -19.34 16.58
CA LYS A 204 20.59 -20.54 16.09
C LYS A 204 20.13 -21.82 16.79
N TYR A 205 19.67 -21.72 18.04
CA TYR A 205 19.12 -22.83 18.81
C TYR A 205 17.60 -22.97 18.62
N GLY A 206 16.87 -21.85 18.69
CA GLY A 206 15.42 -21.87 18.63
C GLY A 206 14.84 -22.16 17.24
N ASP A 207 15.41 -21.56 16.19
CA ASP A 207 14.86 -21.67 14.82
C ASP A 207 14.78 -23.13 14.34
N PRO A 208 15.79 -23.99 14.54
CA PRO A 208 15.68 -25.40 14.18
C PRO A 208 14.57 -26.15 14.92
N ILE A 209 14.28 -25.79 16.18
CA ILE A 209 13.24 -26.43 16.99
C ILE A 209 11.86 -25.99 16.48
N VAL A 210 11.68 -24.69 16.28
CA VAL A 210 10.45 -24.10 15.73
C VAL A 210 10.17 -24.64 14.33
N GLU A 211 11.20 -24.80 13.49
CA GLU A 211 11.07 -25.37 12.15
C GLU A 211 10.56 -26.82 12.20
N ARG A 212 11.09 -27.65 13.11
CA ARG A 212 10.62 -29.04 13.28
C ARG A 212 9.14 -29.09 13.69
N TYR A 213 8.72 -28.23 14.61
CA TYR A 213 7.33 -28.08 15.00
C TYR A 213 6.44 -27.65 13.83
N ARG A 214 6.80 -26.55 13.16
CA ARG A 214 6.07 -26.02 12.01
C ARG A 214 5.93 -27.05 10.91
N GLU A 215 7.01 -27.76 10.59
CA GLU A 215 7.00 -28.82 9.57
C GLU A 215 6.16 -30.02 10.01
N ALA A 216 6.12 -30.37 11.29
CA ALA A 216 5.25 -31.44 11.76
C ALA A 216 3.76 -31.10 11.57
N GLU A 217 3.36 -29.87 11.91
CA GLU A 217 2.00 -29.38 11.72
C GLU A 217 1.64 -29.25 10.23
N ALA A 218 2.56 -28.75 9.40
CA ALA A 218 2.32 -28.53 7.98
C ALA A 218 2.35 -29.82 7.14
N ARG A 219 3.11 -30.85 7.55
CA ARG A 219 3.25 -32.08 6.77
C ARG A 219 1.96 -32.88 6.68
N LYS A 220 1.21 -33.00 7.78
CA LYS A 220 -0.04 -33.78 7.80
C LYS A 220 -1.03 -33.31 6.72
N PRO A 221 -1.44 -32.03 6.66
CA PRO A 221 -2.33 -31.55 5.62
C PRO A 221 -1.70 -31.63 4.22
N ALA A 222 -0.37 -31.47 4.08
CA ALA A 222 0.29 -31.64 2.78
C ALA A 222 0.19 -33.08 2.24
N PHE A 223 0.40 -34.07 3.11
CA PHE A 223 0.21 -35.48 2.76
C PHE A 223 -1.25 -35.77 2.41
N ASP A 224 -2.20 -35.30 3.22
CA ASP A 224 -3.63 -35.56 3.03
C ASP A 224 -4.15 -34.90 1.74
N ALA A 225 -3.67 -33.71 1.40
CA ALA A 225 -3.97 -33.04 0.13
C ALA A 225 -3.47 -33.86 -1.07
N PHE A 226 -2.24 -34.38 -0.99
CA PHE A 226 -1.69 -35.19 -2.07
C PHE A 226 -2.39 -36.56 -2.18
N ASP A 227 -2.69 -37.23 -1.06
CA ASP A 227 -3.51 -38.45 -1.05
C ASP A 227 -4.87 -38.19 -1.72
N THR A 228 -5.51 -37.06 -1.43
CA THR A 228 -6.78 -36.67 -2.06
C THR A 228 -6.65 -36.49 -3.58
N ALA A 229 -5.57 -35.85 -4.06
CA ALA A 229 -5.31 -35.71 -5.48
C ALA A 229 -5.10 -37.07 -6.18
N ILE A 230 -4.37 -37.97 -5.55
CA ILE A 230 -4.14 -39.34 -6.04
C ILE A 230 -5.44 -40.14 -6.07
N ILE A 231 -6.26 -40.09 -5.02
CA ILE A 231 -7.56 -40.76 -4.95
C ILE A 231 -8.49 -40.27 -6.04
N ARG A 232 -8.55 -38.95 -6.27
CA ARG A 232 -9.36 -38.36 -7.35
C ARG A 232 -8.94 -38.90 -8.72
N ALA A 233 -7.64 -38.95 -8.99
CA ALA A 233 -7.11 -39.49 -10.24
C ALA A 233 -7.41 -40.99 -10.39
N ARG A 234 -7.23 -41.78 -9.32
CA ARG A 234 -7.53 -43.21 -9.31
C ARG A 234 -9.00 -43.50 -9.58
N LYS A 235 -9.91 -42.75 -8.95
CA LYS A 235 -11.35 -42.87 -9.21
C LYS A 235 -11.70 -42.58 -10.67
N ALA A 236 -11.07 -41.58 -11.28
CA ALA A 236 -11.28 -41.28 -12.70
C ALA A 236 -10.79 -42.41 -13.62
N TYR A 237 -9.66 -43.03 -13.28
CA TYR A 237 -9.14 -44.19 -13.99
C TYR A 237 -10.02 -45.44 -13.82
N GLU A 238 -10.49 -45.72 -12.61
CA GLU A 238 -11.41 -46.84 -12.34
C GLU A 238 -12.73 -46.71 -13.10
N ASP A 239 -13.30 -45.49 -13.15
CA ASP A 239 -14.49 -45.18 -13.95
C ASP A 239 -14.24 -45.41 -15.45
N TYR A 240 -13.08 -45.00 -15.97
CA TYR A 240 -12.67 -45.28 -17.35
C TYR A 240 -12.62 -46.79 -17.64
N VAL A 241 -11.98 -47.57 -16.77
CA VAL A 241 -11.88 -49.04 -16.91
C VAL A 241 -13.24 -49.71 -16.82
N ALA A 242 -14.16 -49.16 -16.01
CA ALA A 242 -15.55 -49.63 -15.90
C ALA A 242 -16.44 -49.23 -17.09
N GLY A 243 -15.93 -48.47 -18.06
CA GLY A 243 -16.67 -48.02 -19.24
C GLY A 243 -17.47 -46.73 -19.04
N GLY A 244 -17.09 -45.89 -18.07
CA GLY A 244 -17.72 -44.61 -17.79
C GLY A 244 -17.63 -43.61 -18.95
N GLU A 245 -18.73 -42.90 -19.22
CA GLU A 245 -18.83 -41.99 -20.38
C GLU A 245 -17.97 -40.73 -20.27
N ALA A 246 -17.57 -40.35 -19.04
CA ALA A 246 -16.85 -39.10 -18.76
C ALA A 246 -15.45 -39.06 -19.40
N HIS A 247 -14.79 -40.22 -19.50
CA HIS A 247 -13.41 -40.35 -19.99
C HIS A 247 -13.28 -41.31 -21.18
N ALA A 248 -14.38 -41.85 -21.71
CA ALA A 248 -14.38 -42.82 -22.80
C ALA A 248 -13.71 -42.34 -24.10
N HIS A 249 -13.58 -41.01 -24.30
CA HIS A 249 -12.89 -40.42 -25.45
C HIS A 249 -11.38 -40.29 -25.28
N ILE A 250 -10.84 -40.62 -24.09
CA ILE A 250 -9.40 -40.58 -23.83
C ILE A 250 -8.79 -41.90 -24.32
N ASP A 251 -7.66 -41.79 -25.02
CA ASP A 251 -6.95 -42.95 -25.53
C ASP A 251 -6.30 -43.77 -24.41
N SER A 252 -6.15 -45.07 -24.66
CA SER A 252 -5.60 -46.00 -23.67
C SER A 252 -4.16 -45.65 -23.27
N ALA A 253 -3.37 -45.04 -24.14
CA ALA A 253 -1.98 -44.68 -23.85
C ALA A 253 -1.90 -43.49 -22.87
N ASP A 254 -2.78 -42.50 -23.01
CA ASP A 254 -2.92 -41.41 -22.07
C ASP A 254 -3.44 -41.91 -20.70
N MET A 255 -4.38 -42.86 -20.67
CA MET A 255 -4.82 -43.48 -19.41
C MET A 255 -3.73 -44.35 -18.75
N GLU A 256 -2.89 -45.00 -19.55
CA GLU A 256 -1.72 -45.75 -19.05
C GLU A 256 -0.71 -44.81 -18.36
N LYS A 257 -0.50 -43.58 -18.89
CA LYS A 257 0.30 -42.56 -18.20
C LYS A 257 -0.31 -42.15 -16.86
N VAL A 258 -1.63 -42.03 -16.78
CA VAL A 258 -2.33 -41.65 -15.54
C VAL A 258 -2.14 -42.73 -14.47
N ILE A 259 -2.37 -44.00 -14.77
CA ILE A 259 -2.20 -45.08 -13.78
C ILE A 259 -0.74 -45.24 -13.36
N ASN A 260 0.21 -45.13 -14.29
CA ASN A 260 1.64 -45.18 -13.97
C ASN A 260 2.04 -44.02 -13.04
N ALA A 261 1.56 -42.79 -13.29
CA ALA A 261 1.81 -41.66 -12.41
C ALA A 261 1.17 -41.85 -11.03
N ILE A 262 -0.03 -42.44 -10.95
CA ILE A 262 -0.71 -42.77 -9.67
C ILE A 262 0.14 -43.75 -8.86
N GLU A 263 0.55 -44.88 -9.45
CA GLU A 263 1.32 -45.91 -8.74
C GLU A 263 2.70 -45.40 -8.31
N GLU A 264 3.41 -44.69 -9.18
CA GLU A 264 4.71 -44.10 -8.87
C GLU A 264 4.62 -43.11 -7.71
N LYS A 265 3.67 -42.16 -7.76
CA LYS A 265 3.55 -41.12 -6.74
C LYS A 265 2.95 -41.64 -5.45
N LYS A 266 2.02 -42.60 -5.51
CA LYS A 266 1.48 -43.24 -4.30
C LYS A 266 2.59 -43.98 -3.55
N ARG A 267 3.40 -44.76 -4.28
CA ARG A 267 4.57 -45.43 -3.69
C ARG A 267 5.54 -44.44 -3.06
N TRP A 268 5.88 -43.35 -3.75
CA TRP A 268 6.75 -42.32 -3.17
C TRP A 268 6.14 -41.71 -1.91
N LEU A 269 4.84 -41.39 -1.92
CA LEU A 269 4.13 -40.77 -0.80
C LEU A 269 4.14 -41.68 0.43
N ASP A 270 3.86 -42.97 0.24
CA ASP A 270 3.85 -43.98 1.31
C ASP A 270 5.27 -44.22 1.85
N GLU A 271 6.28 -44.31 0.98
CA GLU A 271 7.68 -44.42 1.39
C GLU A 271 8.16 -43.19 2.17
N ALA A 272 7.78 -41.97 1.73
CA ALA A 272 8.11 -40.73 2.40
C ALA A 272 7.44 -40.61 3.78
N ARG A 273 6.15 -40.93 3.86
CA ARG A 273 5.38 -40.95 5.12
C ARG A 273 6.00 -41.92 6.11
N HIS A 274 6.28 -43.14 5.67
CA HIS A 274 6.86 -44.17 6.54
C HIS A 274 8.30 -43.86 6.98
N LYS A 275 9.13 -43.25 6.12
CA LYS A 275 10.45 -42.75 6.53
C LYS A 275 10.34 -41.65 7.58
N GLN A 276 9.38 -40.75 7.44
CA GLN A 276 9.16 -39.66 8.40
C GLN A 276 8.62 -40.17 9.74
N GLU A 277 7.71 -41.15 9.75
CA GLU A 277 7.15 -41.77 10.97
C GLU A 277 8.21 -42.49 11.83
N ARG A 278 9.25 -43.03 11.19
CA ARG A 278 10.38 -43.66 11.88
C ARG A 278 11.40 -42.68 12.46
N ARG A 279 11.31 -41.40 12.10
CA ARG A 279 12.26 -40.37 12.52
C ARG A 279 11.78 -39.69 13.79
N ALA A 280 12.69 -39.47 14.72
CA ALA A 280 12.38 -38.73 15.95
C ALA A 280 11.93 -37.30 15.62
N LYS A 281 10.95 -36.79 16.37
CA LYS A 281 10.47 -35.40 16.22
C LYS A 281 11.54 -34.35 16.53
N THR A 282 12.58 -34.76 17.27
CA THR A 282 13.76 -33.96 17.63
C THR A 282 14.83 -33.91 16.55
N GLU A 283 14.66 -34.64 15.46
CA GLU A 283 15.56 -34.60 14.32
C GLU A 283 14.98 -33.76 13.18
N PRO A 284 15.81 -33.28 12.23
CA PRO A 284 15.32 -32.63 11.02
C PRO A 284 14.28 -33.49 10.27
N PRO A 285 13.37 -32.89 9.47
CA PRO A 285 12.48 -33.63 8.58
C PRO A 285 13.26 -34.51 7.59
N VAL A 286 12.68 -35.66 7.18
CA VAL A 286 13.14 -36.40 5.99
C VAL A 286 12.57 -35.79 4.71
N VAL A 287 11.35 -35.26 4.81
CA VAL A 287 10.65 -34.60 3.71
C VAL A 287 9.97 -33.36 4.29
N PHE A 288 10.07 -32.24 3.59
CA PHE A 288 9.43 -30.99 3.98
C PHE A 288 8.05 -30.85 3.33
N ALA A 289 7.15 -30.10 3.96
CA ALA A 289 5.81 -29.85 3.44
C ALA A 289 5.84 -29.23 2.04
N HIS A 290 6.79 -28.34 1.77
CA HIS A 290 6.95 -27.73 0.45
C HIS A 290 7.37 -28.74 -0.63
N GLU A 291 8.17 -29.76 -0.28
CA GLU A 291 8.55 -30.82 -1.22
C GLU A 291 7.36 -31.70 -1.58
N ILE A 292 6.51 -32.02 -0.59
CA ILE A 292 5.25 -32.76 -0.82
C ILE A 292 4.35 -31.98 -1.78
N ALA A 293 4.17 -30.68 -1.53
CA ALA A 293 3.38 -29.80 -2.40
C ALA A 293 3.94 -29.73 -3.83
N GLN A 294 5.27 -29.64 -3.99
CA GLN A 294 5.90 -29.68 -5.32
C GLN A 294 5.67 -31.02 -6.04
N LYS A 295 5.73 -32.15 -5.31
CA LYS A 295 5.44 -33.47 -5.89
C LYS A 295 3.98 -33.61 -6.29
N GLN A 296 3.05 -33.05 -5.51
CA GLN A 296 1.64 -32.97 -5.86
C GLN A 296 1.43 -32.15 -7.13
N GLN A 297 2.01 -30.94 -7.22
CA GLN A 297 1.91 -30.10 -8.42
C GLN A 297 2.47 -30.80 -9.66
N ALA A 298 3.62 -31.48 -9.53
CA ALA A 298 4.20 -32.25 -10.62
C ALA A 298 3.30 -33.42 -11.06
N PHE A 299 2.62 -34.08 -10.13
CA PHE A 299 1.65 -35.14 -10.41
C PHE A 299 0.42 -34.58 -11.15
N GLU A 300 -0.17 -33.50 -10.63
CA GLU A 300 -1.34 -32.85 -11.22
C GLU A 300 -1.04 -32.29 -12.62
N ALA A 301 0.16 -31.76 -12.85
CA ALA A 301 0.61 -31.29 -14.16
C ALA A 301 0.63 -32.39 -15.23
N VAL A 302 0.81 -33.66 -14.83
CA VAL A 302 0.73 -34.81 -15.74
C VAL A 302 -0.71 -35.28 -15.91
N VAL A 303 -1.44 -35.41 -14.79
CA VAL A 303 -2.76 -36.07 -14.79
C VAL A 303 -3.89 -35.15 -15.25
N LEU A 304 -3.93 -33.89 -14.82
CA LEU A 304 -5.04 -32.98 -15.10
C LEU A 304 -5.21 -32.68 -16.60
N PRO A 305 -4.16 -32.45 -17.41
CA PRO A 305 -4.33 -32.22 -18.84
C PRO A 305 -4.96 -33.43 -19.57
N ILE A 306 -4.65 -34.65 -19.10
CA ILE A 306 -5.21 -35.88 -19.67
C ILE A 306 -6.68 -36.02 -19.28
N LEU A 307 -6.99 -35.95 -17.98
CA LEU A 307 -8.36 -36.13 -17.49
C LEU A 307 -9.32 -35.03 -17.96
N ASN A 308 -8.82 -33.80 -18.18
CA ASN A 308 -9.64 -32.68 -18.65
C ASN A 308 -9.66 -32.52 -20.19
N LYS A 309 -9.08 -33.47 -20.94
CA LYS A 309 -9.12 -33.47 -22.41
C LYS A 309 -10.59 -33.45 -22.86
N LYS A 310 -10.99 -32.46 -23.67
CA LYS A 310 -12.40 -32.30 -24.08
C LYS A 310 -12.85 -33.43 -25.01
N LYS A 311 -14.10 -33.86 -24.88
CA LYS A 311 -14.74 -34.80 -25.81
C LYS A 311 -14.74 -34.19 -27.23
N PRO A 312 -14.36 -34.93 -28.29
CA PRO A 312 -14.39 -34.42 -29.65
C PRO A 312 -15.79 -33.90 -30.01
N ALA A 313 -15.86 -32.71 -30.61
CA ALA A 313 -17.13 -32.14 -31.04
C ALA A 313 -17.81 -33.09 -32.05
N PRO A 314 -19.12 -33.36 -31.92
CA PRO A 314 -19.83 -34.18 -32.89
C PRO A 314 -19.68 -33.54 -34.28
N PRO A 315 -19.54 -34.34 -35.35
CA PRO A 315 -19.37 -33.81 -36.70
C PRO A 315 -20.53 -32.87 -37.01
N PRO A 316 -20.27 -31.70 -37.65
CA PRO A 316 -21.32 -30.77 -38.01
C PRO A 316 -22.34 -31.53 -38.86
N LYS A 317 -23.60 -31.63 -38.39
CA LYS A 317 -24.69 -32.19 -39.16
C LYS A 317 -24.69 -31.51 -40.52
N LYS A 318 -24.42 -32.26 -41.59
CA LYS A 318 -24.57 -31.78 -42.97
C LYS A 318 -25.97 -31.17 -43.05
N LYS A 319 -26.05 -29.88 -43.38
CA LYS A 319 -27.32 -29.23 -43.70
C LYS A 319 -27.97 -30.06 -44.82
N GLU A 320 -29.06 -30.76 -44.51
CA GLU A 320 -29.95 -31.28 -45.53
C GLU A 320 -30.45 -30.08 -46.33
N GLN A 321 -30.05 -30.04 -47.60
CA GLN A 321 -30.64 -29.15 -48.58
C GLN A 321 -32.12 -29.55 -48.73
N LYS A 322 -33.03 -28.68 -48.29
CA LYS A 322 -34.43 -28.75 -48.71
C LYS A 322 -34.50 -28.54 -50.23
N PRO A 323 -35.27 -29.35 -50.98
CA PRO A 323 -35.57 -29.07 -52.38
C PRO A 323 -36.38 -27.79 -52.50
N ALA A 324 -36.07 -26.99 -53.53
CA ALA A 324 -36.78 -25.77 -53.89
C ALA A 324 -38.14 -26.08 -54.54
N GLU A 325 -39.16 -25.30 -54.19
CA GLU A 325 -40.40 -25.12 -54.98
C GLU A 325 -40.55 -23.63 -55.37
N PRO A 326 -41.30 -23.34 -56.46
CA PRO A 326 -41.10 -22.16 -57.31
C PRO A 326 -41.85 -20.88 -56.85
N PRO A 327 -41.64 -19.73 -57.52
CA PRO A 327 -41.93 -18.42 -56.96
C PRO A 327 -43.34 -17.93 -57.28
N GLU A 328 -43.95 -17.17 -56.36
CA GLU A 328 -45.03 -16.26 -56.68
C GLU A 328 -44.84 -14.91 -55.96
N ASN A 329 -45.15 -13.85 -56.70
CA ASN A 329 -44.66 -12.49 -56.57
C ASN A 329 -45.73 -11.61 -55.91
N GLY A 330 -45.35 -10.72 -54.98
CA GLY A 330 -46.26 -9.73 -54.40
C GLY A 330 -45.65 -8.91 -53.27
N ASN A 331 -45.09 -7.75 -53.61
CA ASN A 331 -44.70 -6.65 -52.69
C ASN A 331 -45.85 -5.60 -52.66
N PRO A 332 -45.87 -4.52 -51.85
CA PRO A 332 -45.05 -4.09 -50.69
C PRO A 332 -45.86 -3.57 -49.46
N ALA A 333 -45.13 -3.08 -48.44
CA ALA A 333 -45.50 -2.13 -47.36
C ALA A 333 -46.17 -2.72 -46.11
N GLY A 334 -45.90 -2.31 -44.86
CA GLY A 334 -45.02 -1.30 -44.26
C GLY A 334 -45.17 -1.35 -42.72
N ASP A 335 -44.27 -0.64 -42.01
CA ASP A 335 -44.34 -0.16 -40.60
C ASP A 335 -44.31 -1.11 -39.37
N ASN A 336 -43.16 -1.05 -38.65
CA ASN A 336 -42.87 -0.79 -37.20
C ASN A 336 -44.00 -0.73 -36.12
N PRO A 337 -43.69 -0.63 -34.79
CA PRO A 337 -42.60 -1.14 -33.91
C PRO A 337 -43.08 -1.66 -32.51
N GLY A 338 -42.15 -2.11 -31.64
CA GLY A 338 -42.31 -2.28 -30.15
C GLY A 338 -42.65 -3.71 -29.68
N THR A 339 -42.26 -4.28 -28.52
CA THR A 339 -41.69 -3.79 -27.25
C THR A 339 -41.23 -5.00 -26.38
N VAL A 340 -40.16 -4.77 -25.58
CA VAL A 340 -39.67 -5.29 -24.25
C VAL A 340 -40.40 -6.48 -23.55
N PRO A 341 -39.74 -7.31 -22.68
CA PRO A 341 -39.50 -6.96 -21.26
C PRO A 341 -38.15 -7.42 -20.62
N PRO A 342 -37.85 -7.00 -19.36
CA PRO A 342 -36.52 -7.01 -18.73
C PRO A 342 -36.26 -8.13 -17.69
N GLN A 343 -35.03 -8.17 -17.17
CA GLN A 343 -34.48 -9.08 -16.14
C GLN A 343 -34.98 -8.76 -14.71
N PRO A 344 -35.04 -9.74 -13.79
CA PRO A 344 -35.41 -9.53 -12.39
C PRO A 344 -34.19 -9.32 -11.47
N GLY A 345 -34.37 -8.42 -10.49
CA GLY A 345 -33.39 -8.07 -9.47
C GLY A 345 -33.43 -8.94 -8.22
N GLU A 346 -32.35 -8.81 -7.46
CA GLU A 346 -32.10 -9.34 -6.12
C GLU A 346 -32.98 -8.64 -5.07
N MET A 347 -33.47 -9.42 -4.12
CA MET A 347 -34.03 -8.95 -2.84
C MET A 347 -33.54 -9.90 -1.75
N GLU A 348 -32.80 -9.34 -0.81
CA GLU A 348 -32.38 -9.92 0.47
C GLU A 348 -33.04 -9.06 1.55
N VAL A 349 -33.87 -9.68 2.41
CA VAL A 349 -34.00 -9.46 3.87
C VAL A 349 -35.17 -10.29 4.42
N ASP A 350 -34.90 -11.24 5.31
CA ASP A 350 -35.00 -11.06 6.77
C ASP A 350 -34.12 -12.11 7.47
#